data_AF-A0A259S5W4-F1
#
_entry.id   AF-A0A259S5W4-F1
#
_cell.length_a   1.000
_cell.length_b   1.000
_cell.length_c   1.000
_cell.angle_alpha   90.00
_cell.angle_beta   90.00
_cell.angle_gamma   90.00
#
_symmetry.space_group_name_H-M   'P 1'
#
loop_
_entity.id
_entity.type
_entity.pdbx_description
1 polymer ?
#
loop_
_entity_poly.entity_id
_entity_poly.type
_entity_poly.pdbx_seq_one_letter_code
_entity_poly.pdbx_strand_id
1 'polypeptide(L)'
;IGTDLSSRVLEQANSGIFDELSLGRGLSAARKQQFFDVVNHGWKIKPEVRRRVRFQVGNLLDPPVGLGRFDIVFCRNVLIYFARETKAQIIEHIANSLQPHGVLILGASESTQQLSDRFTVERLPGGGMAFRLKS
;
A
#
# COMPACT_ATOMS: atom_id res chain seq x y z
N ILE A 1 -1.26 8.13 0.21
CA ILE A 1 -0.98 8.24 -1.25
C ILE A 1 -0.93 6.82 -1.82
N GLY A 2 -1.36 6.60 -3.06
CA GLY A 2 -1.22 5.32 -3.77
C GLY A 2 -0.41 5.50 -5.04
N THR A 3 0.47 4.56 -5.33
CA THR A 3 1.36 4.59 -6.51
C THR A 3 1.34 3.26 -7.24
N ASP A 4 1.41 3.30 -8.56
CA ASP A 4 1.59 2.12 -9.42
C ASP A 4 2.34 2.55 -10.69
N LEU A 5 2.99 1.60 -11.37
CA LEU A 5 3.61 1.85 -12.68
C LEU A 5 2.54 1.96 -13.77
N SER A 6 1.41 1.27 -13.61
CA SER A 6 0.33 1.22 -14.59
C SER A 6 -0.63 2.39 -14.45
N SER A 7 -0.57 3.33 -15.39
CA SER A 7 -1.55 4.43 -15.50
C SER A 7 -2.98 3.90 -15.61
N ARG A 8 -3.20 2.80 -16.33
CA ARG A 8 -4.51 2.15 -16.48
C ARG A 8 -5.11 1.71 -15.14
N VAL A 9 -4.31 1.09 -14.28
CA VAL A 9 -4.77 0.67 -12.93
C VAL A 9 -5.05 1.89 -12.07
N LEU A 10 -4.24 2.95 -12.18
CA LEU A 10 -4.46 4.20 -11.45
C LEU A 10 -5.71 4.93 -11.91
N GLU A 11 -6.03 4.93 -13.20
CA GLU A 11 -7.29 5.47 -13.74
C GLU A 11 -8.49 4.71 -13.15
N GLN A 12 -8.42 3.38 -13.13
CA GLN A 12 -9.44 2.54 -12.50
C GLN A 12 -9.59 2.86 -11.01
N ALA A 13 -8.49 2.92 -10.27
CA ALA A 13 -8.49 3.29 -8.84
C ALA A 13 -9.03 4.70 -8.61
N ASN A 14 -8.71 5.65 -9.50
CA ASN A 14 -9.21 7.02 -9.43
C ASN A 14 -10.72 7.11 -9.64
N SER A 15 -11.29 6.26 -10.49
CA SER A 15 -12.75 6.18 -10.72
C SER A 15 -13.51 5.78 -9.44
N GLY A 16 -12.86 4.97 -8.60
CA GLY A 16 -13.42 4.47 -7.34
C GLY A 16 -14.63 3.56 -7.53
N ILE A 17 -14.78 2.96 -8.71
CA ILE A 17 -15.85 2.02 -9.05
C ILE A 17 -15.32 0.59 -8.92
N PHE A 18 -16.09 -0.25 -8.24
CA PHE A 18 -15.75 -1.64 -7.95
C PHE A 18 -16.93 -2.53 -8.35
N ASP A 19 -16.62 -3.73 -8.85
CA ASP A 19 -17.64 -4.75 -9.09
C ASP A 19 -18.06 -5.47 -7.79
N GLU A 20 -19.10 -6.29 -7.89
CA GLU A 20 -19.61 -7.04 -6.73
C GLU A 20 -18.58 -8.03 -6.19
N LEU A 21 -17.79 -8.66 -7.07
CA LEU A 21 -16.76 -9.63 -6.68
C LEU A 21 -15.67 -8.98 -5.81
N SER A 22 -15.24 -7.77 -6.18
CA SER A 22 -14.22 -7.00 -5.45
C SER A 22 -14.68 -6.61 -4.04
N LEU A 23 -15.99 -6.40 -3.83
CA LEU A 23 -16.55 -6.03 -2.54
C LEU A 23 -17.15 -7.22 -1.76
N GLY A 24 -17.22 -8.40 -2.37
CA GLY A 24 -17.86 -9.59 -1.79
C GLY A 24 -17.02 -10.29 -0.71
N ARG A 25 -15.76 -9.91 -0.51
CA ARG A 25 -14.87 -10.49 0.51
C ARG A 25 -14.17 -9.40 1.32
N GLY A 26 -14.05 -9.62 2.63
CA GLY A 26 -13.29 -8.74 3.55
C GLY A 26 -13.99 -7.44 3.96
N LEU A 27 -15.17 -7.13 3.40
CA LEU A 27 -15.98 -5.97 3.77
C LEU A 27 -17.32 -6.42 4.38
N SER A 28 -17.69 -5.84 5.53
CA SER A 28 -19.01 -6.10 6.12
C SER A 28 -20.11 -5.37 5.35
N ALA A 29 -21.34 -5.91 5.37
CA ALA A 29 -22.50 -5.27 4.75
C ALA A 29 -22.71 -3.83 5.25
N ALA A 30 -22.53 -3.62 6.56
CA ALA A 30 -22.62 -2.28 7.18
C ALA A 30 -21.59 -1.29 6.59
N ARG A 31 -20.32 -1.70 6.42
CA ARG A 31 -19.30 -0.85 5.82
C ARG A 31 -19.55 -0.60 4.34
N LYS A 32 -20.03 -1.61 3.61
CA LYS A 32 -20.42 -1.48 2.19
C LYS A 32 -21.51 -0.42 2.03
N GLN A 33 -22.57 -0.52 2.82
CA GLN A 33 -23.67 0.48 2.83
C GLN A 33 -23.20 1.86 3.29
N GLN A 34 -22.31 1.90 4.29
CA GLN A 34 -21.81 3.16 4.84
C GLN A 34 -20.96 3.92 3.81
N PHE A 35 -20.03 3.25 3.12
CA PHE A 35 -18.99 3.91 2.34
C PHE A 35 -19.13 3.83 0.82
N PHE A 36 -20.13 3.11 0.30
CA PHE A 36 -20.35 2.98 -1.15
C PHE A 36 -21.78 3.33 -1.55
N ASP A 37 -21.92 3.87 -2.76
CA ASP A 37 -23.19 4.08 -3.45
C ASP A 37 -23.35 3.05 -4.58
N VAL A 38 -24.56 2.54 -4.78
CA VAL A 38 -24.88 1.66 -5.91
C VAL A 38 -24.91 2.49 -7.20
N VAL A 39 -24.24 2.00 -8.24
CA VAL A 39 -24.23 2.59 -9.59
C VAL A 39 -24.51 1.51 -10.63
N ASN A 40 -24.82 1.90 -11.87
CA ASN A 40 -25.25 0.98 -12.95
C ASN A 40 -24.37 -0.27 -13.13
N HIS A 41 -23.05 -0.14 -12.95
CA HIS A 41 -22.09 -1.22 -13.14
C HIS A 41 -21.23 -1.49 -11.89
N GLY A 42 -21.84 -1.40 -10.70
CA GLY A 42 -21.20 -1.81 -9.45
C GLY A 42 -21.39 -0.81 -8.33
N TRP A 43 -20.30 -0.53 -7.61
CA TRP A 43 -20.32 0.26 -6.39
C TRP A 43 -19.27 1.34 -6.47
N LYS A 44 -19.67 2.58 -6.19
CA LYS A 44 -18.78 3.72 -6.18
C LYS A 44 -18.46 4.11 -4.74
N ILE A 45 -17.17 4.23 -4.41
CA ILE A 45 -16.75 4.73 -3.11
C ILE A 45 -17.24 6.18 -2.92
N LYS A 46 -17.78 6.49 -1.75
CA LYS A 46 -18.31 7.82 -1.43
C LYS A 46 -17.21 8.89 -1.44
N PRO A 47 -17.53 10.15 -1.84
CA PRO A 47 -16.57 11.24 -1.91
C PRO A 47 -15.82 11.50 -0.60
N GLU A 48 -16.45 11.27 0.55
CA GLU A 48 -15.88 11.48 1.88
C GLU A 48 -14.64 10.62 2.17
N VAL A 49 -14.59 9.40 1.63
CA VAL A 49 -13.43 8.52 1.70
C VAL A 49 -12.47 8.87 0.56
N ARG A 50 -13.00 9.04 -0.66
CA ARG A 50 -12.20 9.28 -1.87
C ARG A 50 -11.27 10.49 -1.76
N ARG A 51 -11.76 11.58 -1.15
CA ARG A 51 -11.00 12.84 -0.99
C ARG A 51 -9.77 12.73 -0.07
N ARG A 52 -9.65 11.64 0.69
CA ARG A 52 -8.50 11.36 1.57
C ARG A 52 -7.35 10.66 0.83
N VAL A 53 -7.57 10.28 -0.43
CA VAL A 53 -6.62 9.47 -1.21
C VAL A 53 -6.23 10.22 -2.48
N ARG A 54 -4.93 10.24 -2.76
CA ARG A 54 -4.34 10.69 -4.03
C ARG A 54 -3.60 9.52 -4.67
N PHE A 55 -3.74 9.38 -5.98
CA PHE A 55 -3.05 8.40 -6.81
C PHE A 55 -2.10 9.10 -7.77
N GLN A 56 -0.98 8.48 -8.09
CA GLN A 56 -0.02 8.97 -9.07
C GLN A 56 0.84 7.83 -9.62
N VAL A 57 1.44 8.03 -10.79
CA VAL A 57 2.40 7.08 -11.35
C VAL A 57 3.65 7.08 -10.48
N GLY A 58 4.18 5.89 -10.19
CA GLY A 58 5.44 5.75 -9.46
C GLY A 58 6.07 4.38 -9.71
N ASN A 59 7.38 4.39 -9.96
CA ASN A 59 8.18 3.18 -10.07
C ASN A 59 8.97 2.98 -8.77
N LEU A 60 8.89 1.79 -8.17
CA LEU A 60 9.60 1.47 -6.94
C LEU A 60 11.13 1.50 -7.08
N LEU A 61 11.63 1.34 -8.31
CA LEU A 61 13.06 1.41 -8.62
C LEU A 61 13.60 2.84 -8.59
N ASP A 62 12.72 3.83 -8.71
CA ASP A 62 13.10 5.23 -8.66
C ASP A 62 13.14 5.71 -7.20
N PRO A 63 14.02 6.66 -6.84
CA PRO A 63 14.01 7.26 -5.53
C PRO A 63 12.66 7.99 -5.27
N PRO A 64 12.16 8.02 -4.02
CA PRO A 64 10.84 8.57 -3.68
C PRO A 64 10.82 10.11 -3.63
N VAL A 65 11.39 10.77 -4.63
CA VAL A 65 11.53 12.23 -4.69
C VAL A 65 10.15 12.88 -4.80
N GLY A 66 9.89 13.89 -3.97
CA GLY A 66 8.64 14.66 -3.99
C GLY A 66 7.44 13.96 -3.33
N LEU A 67 7.60 12.74 -2.81
CA LEU A 67 6.53 12.01 -2.10
C LEU A 67 6.27 12.53 -0.69
N GLY A 68 7.28 13.15 -0.09
CA GLY A 68 7.29 13.47 1.34
C GLY A 68 7.70 12.26 2.19
N ARG A 69 7.43 12.35 3.50
CA ARG A 69 7.66 11.26 4.45
C ARG A 69 6.33 10.71 4.96
N PHE A 70 6.30 9.42 5.29
CA PHE A 70 5.10 8.70 5.71
C PHE A 70 5.27 8.07 7.08
N ASP A 71 4.21 8.09 7.88
CA ASP A 71 4.15 7.33 9.13
C ASP A 71 4.04 5.82 8.85
N ILE A 72 3.35 5.44 7.78
CA ILE A 72 3.15 4.06 7.37
C ILE A 72 3.27 3.93 5.85
N VAL A 73 4.02 2.93 5.38
CA VAL A 73 4.09 2.50 3.97
C VAL A 73 3.58 1.06 3.86
N PHE A 74 2.68 0.83 2.90
CA PHE A 74 2.25 -0.51 2.51
C PHE A 74 2.92 -0.87 1.18
N CYS A 75 3.69 -1.95 1.16
CA CYS A 75 4.32 -2.49 -0.04
C CYS A 75 4.12 -4.01 -0.07
N ARG A 76 2.87 -4.44 -0.33
CA ARG A 76 2.44 -5.82 -0.16
C ARG A 76 2.30 -6.52 -1.50
N ASN A 77 2.82 -7.74 -1.61
CA ASN A 77 2.70 -8.63 -2.76
C ASN A 77 3.33 -8.07 -4.05
N VAL A 78 4.40 -7.28 -3.90
CA VAL A 78 5.11 -6.62 -5.02
C VAL A 78 6.59 -6.96 -5.00
N LEU A 79 7.22 -7.08 -3.83
CA LEU A 79 8.63 -7.43 -3.74
C LEU A 79 8.91 -8.82 -4.33
N ILE A 80 7.94 -9.73 -4.28
CA ILE A 80 8.05 -11.10 -4.85
C ILE A 80 8.47 -11.15 -6.33
N TYR A 81 8.29 -10.06 -7.10
CA TYR A 81 8.67 -9.99 -8.51
C TYR A 81 10.14 -9.60 -8.75
N PHE A 82 10.88 -9.25 -7.71
CA PHE A 82 12.23 -8.70 -7.84
C PHE A 82 13.33 -9.64 -7.33
N ALA A 83 14.52 -9.53 -7.92
CA ALA A 83 15.72 -10.17 -7.42
C ALA A 83 16.16 -9.56 -6.07
N ARG A 84 17.04 -10.25 -5.34
CA ARG A 84 17.42 -9.87 -3.97
C ARG A 84 18.01 -8.45 -3.91
N GLU A 85 18.88 -8.12 -4.85
CA GLU A 85 19.58 -6.84 -4.95
C GLU A 85 18.58 -5.71 -5.17
N THR A 86 17.63 -5.93 -6.08
CA THR A 86 16.56 -4.99 -6.38
C THR A 86 15.60 -4.82 -5.21
N LYS A 87 15.24 -5.90 -4.49
CA LYS A 87 14.44 -5.82 -3.26
C LYS A 87 15.12 -4.96 -2.20
N ALA A 88 16.42 -5.14 -2.00
CA ALA A 88 17.19 -4.36 -1.04
C ALA A 88 17.18 -2.86 -1.39
N GLN A 89 17.39 -2.51 -2.66
CA GLN A 89 17.29 -1.13 -3.15
C GLN A 89 15.89 -0.54 -2.90
N ILE A 90 14.83 -1.27 -3.23
CA ILE A 90 13.44 -0.81 -3.00
C ILE A 90 13.19 -0.57 -1.50
N ILE A 91 13.67 -1.46 -0.63
CA ILE A 91 13.51 -1.31 0.83
C ILE A 91 14.26 -0.06 1.34
N GLU A 92 15.44 0.24 0.80
CA GLU A 92 16.17 1.47 1.17
C GLU A 92 15.44 2.73 0.69
N HIS A 93 14.87 2.72 -0.52
CA HIS A 93 14.00 3.80 -0.98
C HIS A 93 12.81 4.00 -0.05
N ILE A 94 12.12 2.92 0.33
CA ILE A 94 11.00 2.96 1.27
C ILE A 94 11.46 3.52 2.62
N ALA A 95 12.59 3.05 3.16
CA ALA A 95 13.15 3.53 4.43
C ALA A 95 13.42 5.03 4.41
N ASN A 96 13.90 5.57 3.29
CA ASN A 96 14.13 7.01 3.13
C ASN A 96 12.83 7.82 3.03
N SER A 97 11.73 7.19 2.62
CA SER A 97 10.40 7.80 2.59
C SER A 97 9.62 7.68 3.92
N LEU A 98 10.15 7.00 4.93
CA LEU A 98 9.48 6.88 6.22
C LEU A 98 9.88 8.02 7.16
N GLN A 99 8.97 8.38 8.06
CA GLN A 99 9.28 9.16 9.25
C GLN A 99 10.13 8.32 10.22
N PRO A 100 10.88 8.95 11.14
CA PRO A 100 11.48 8.24 12.27
C PRO A 100 10.42 7.37 12.98
N HIS A 101 10.76 6.11 13.27
CA HIS A 101 9.84 5.11 13.83
C HIS A 101 8.62 4.75 12.96
N GLY A 102 8.62 5.16 11.69
CA GLY A 102 7.59 4.81 10.72
C GLY A 102 7.56 3.30 10.45
N VAL A 103 6.43 2.82 9.94
CA VAL A 103 6.14 1.40 9.79
C VAL A 103 6.02 1.01 8.33
N LEU A 104 6.72 -0.05 7.94
CA LEU A 104 6.52 -0.75 6.68
C LEU A 104 5.67 -2.01 6.91
N ILE A 105 4.63 -2.17 6.10
CA ILE A 105 3.80 -3.39 6.05
C ILE A 105 4.03 -4.10 4.72
N LEU A 106 4.47 -5.36 4.80
CA LEU A 106 4.71 -6.23 3.64
C LEU A 106 3.63 -7.33 3.52
N GLY A 107 3.64 -8.05 2.40
CA GLY A 107 2.84 -9.25 2.20
C GLY A 107 3.30 -10.40 3.10
N ALA A 108 2.45 -11.42 3.26
CA ALA A 108 2.68 -12.50 4.22
C ALA A 108 3.95 -13.33 3.93
N SER A 109 4.39 -13.39 2.67
CA SER A 109 5.59 -14.09 2.23
C SER A 109 6.80 -13.18 2.02
N GLU A 110 6.71 -11.90 2.41
CA GLU A 110 7.74 -10.88 2.20
C GLU A 110 8.35 -10.45 3.54
N SER A 111 9.64 -10.10 3.53
CA SER A 111 10.39 -9.73 4.74
C SER A 111 11.51 -8.76 4.41
N THR A 112 11.91 -7.93 5.37
CA THR A 112 13.13 -7.09 5.27
C THR A 112 14.39 -7.82 5.74
N GLN A 113 14.24 -9.01 6.35
CA GLN A 113 15.38 -9.79 6.84
C GLN A 113 16.35 -10.09 5.69
N GLN A 114 17.65 -9.97 5.97
CA GLN A 114 18.73 -10.15 4.99
C GLN A 114 18.74 -9.17 3.80
N LEU A 115 17.86 -8.14 3.83
CA LEU A 115 17.78 -7.08 2.81
C LEU A 115 18.14 -5.72 3.38
N SER A 116 17.77 -5.42 4.63
CA SER A 116 18.12 -4.17 5.30
C SER A 116 18.14 -4.35 6.82
N ASP A 117 19.16 -3.77 7.46
CA ASP A 117 19.30 -3.75 8.91
C ASP A 117 18.60 -2.54 9.55
N ARG A 118 17.92 -1.70 8.76
CA ARG A 118 17.24 -0.48 9.25
C ARG A 118 15.90 -0.75 9.93
N PHE A 119 15.40 -1.98 9.90
CA PHE A 119 14.09 -2.33 10.42
C PHE A 119 14.17 -3.30 11.61
N THR A 120 13.26 -3.15 12.56
CA THR A 120 12.93 -4.17 13.56
C THR A 120 11.59 -4.83 13.21
N VAL A 121 11.47 -6.13 13.46
CA VAL A 121 10.23 -6.88 13.19
C VAL A 121 9.34 -6.81 14.43
N GLU A 122 8.08 -6.42 14.24
CA GLU A 122 7.05 -6.37 15.26
C GLU A 122 5.89 -7.29 14.87
N ARG A 123 5.48 -8.17 15.78
CA ARG A 123 4.32 -9.04 15.55
C ARG A 123 3.06 -8.32 15.97
N LEU A 124 2.13 -8.14 15.04
CA LEU A 124 0.86 -7.48 15.30
C LEU A 124 -0.15 -8.45 15.93
N PRO A 125 -1.08 -7.94 16.76
CA PRO A 125 -2.27 -8.70 17.16
C PRO A 125 -3.01 -9.21 15.91
N GLY A 126 -3.29 -10.52 15.87
CA GLY A 126 -3.87 -11.17 14.68
C GLY A 126 -2.87 -11.83 13.73
N GLY A 127 -1.58 -11.85 14.07
CA GLY A 127 -0.59 -12.72 13.42
C GLY A 127 0.17 -12.11 12.25
N GLY A 128 -0.14 -10.86 11.87
CA GLY A 128 0.63 -10.11 10.87
C GLY A 128 1.99 -9.64 11.39
N MET A 129 2.88 -9.26 10.47
CA MET A 129 4.16 -8.63 10.79
C MET A 129 4.16 -7.17 10.34
N ALA A 130 4.79 -6.33 11.14
CA ALA A 130 5.13 -4.95 10.82
C ALA A 130 6.65 -4.77 10.93
N PHE A 131 7.22 -3.90 10.12
CA PHE A 131 8.65 -3.60 10.10
C PHE A 131 8.83 -2.14 10.51
N ARG A 132 9.27 -1.89 11.74
CA ARG A 132 9.46 -0.53 12.25
C ARG A 132 10.85 -0.01 11.91
N LEU A 133 10.92 1.20 11.38
CA LEU A 133 12.19 1.86 11.09
C LEU A 133 12.92 2.19 12.41
N LYS A 134 14.19 1.78 12.49
CA LYS A 134 15.10 2.17 13.59
C LYS A 134 15.39 3.67 13.48
N SER A 135 15.42 4.34 14.63
CA SER A 135 15.88 5.73 14.77
C SER A 135 17.30 5.92 14.27
#